data_AF-A0A3M2REB2-F1
#
_entry.id   AF-A0A3M2REB2-F1
#
_cell.length_a   1.000
_cell.length_b   1.000
_cell.length_c   1.000
_cell.angle_alpha   90.00
_cell.angle_beta   90.00
_cell.angle_gamma   90.00
#
_symmetry.space_group_name_H-M   'P 1'
#
loop_
_entity.id
_entity.type
_entity.pdbx_description
1 polymer ?
#
loop_
_entity_poly.entity_id
_entity_poly.type
_entity_poly.pdbx_seq_one_letter_code
_entity_poly.pdbx_strand_id
1 'polypeptide(L)'
;PPTSPSIQALQNLLSKIERFIDDAPPDPGPRRFGNVSFRKWYAILEDHLTKLLGEGLLGETLKVGDGAALEEVSSYLLGGFGSVQRLDYGTGHELSFIAFLGCLWKLGYFKDGNTRGEIEREIVLNVIEPYLRVVRKLILTYTLEPAGSHGVWGLDDHSFMPYIFGSAQLARPINDTEPMPTEGSVKGAPKPSDATKATVVEDQRQVNMYFSAIGFINDVKKGPFWEHSPILFDISGIRDGWGKINKGMIKMFNAEVLSKFPVVQHFPFGSLFSWEIDPEAATPTQSVHMANQPTQMPHAPPSGVGTAAPWAQATRMPAPTGPGIPYSRMPPPGPSSGSLARPHQGGAPKSESTSGQITMTKAPWARDG
;
A
#
# COMPACT_ATOMS: atom_id res chain seq x y z
N PRO A 1 15.19 26.30 4.08
CA PRO A 1 15.33 26.70 2.66
C PRO A 1 13.95 27.05 2.10
N PRO A 2 13.84 27.99 1.15
CA PRO A 2 12.61 28.16 0.39
C PRO A 2 12.34 26.86 -0.38
N THR A 3 11.11 26.35 -0.30
CA THR A 3 10.64 25.15 -1.01
C THR A 3 10.86 25.31 -2.52
N SER A 4 11.29 24.25 -3.21
CA SER A 4 11.53 24.31 -4.67
C SER A 4 10.25 24.66 -5.46
N PRO A 5 10.34 25.44 -6.56
CA PRO A 5 9.20 25.77 -7.41
C PRO A 5 8.34 24.57 -7.85
N SER A 6 8.97 23.45 -8.22
CA SER A 6 8.29 22.20 -8.57
C SER A 6 7.44 21.65 -7.42
N ILE A 7 7.97 21.70 -6.21
CA ILE A 7 7.29 21.26 -4.99
C ILE A 7 6.13 22.19 -4.65
N GLN A 8 6.32 23.51 -4.73
CA GLN A 8 5.24 24.48 -4.49
C GLN A 8 4.08 24.31 -5.49
N ALA A 9 4.39 24.02 -6.76
CA ALA A 9 3.37 23.75 -7.77
C ALA A 9 2.55 22.49 -7.45
N LEU A 10 3.19 21.41 -6.98
CA LEU A 10 2.47 20.20 -6.54
C LEU A 10 1.69 20.40 -5.25
N GLN A 11 2.17 21.21 -4.30
CA GLN A 11 1.39 21.61 -3.13
C GLN A 11 0.12 22.36 -3.52
N ASN A 12 0.23 23.30 -4.48
CA ASN A 12 -0.92 24.03 -5.00
C ASN A 12 -1.90 23.11 -5.75
N LEU A 13 -1.39 22.14 -6.51
CA LEU A 13 -2.20 21.10 -7.16
C LEU A 13 -3.00 20.32 -6.12
N LEU A 14 -2.35 19.76 -5.10
CA LEU A 14 -3.01 19.00 -4.03
C LEU A 14 -4.00 19.85 -3.25
N SER A 15 -3.69 21.11 -2.97
CA SER A 15 -4.62 22.03 -2.30
C SER A 15 -5.88 22.29 -3.13
N LYS A 16 -5.77 22.43 -4.46
CA LYS A 16 -6.93 22.54 -5.35
C LYS A 16 -7.76 21.25 -5.34
N ILE A 17 -7.12 20.10 -5.43
CA ILE A 17 -7.78 18.77 -5.38
C ILE A 17 -8.52 18.58 -4.05
N GLU A 18 -7.92 18.97 -2.94
CA GLU A 18 -8.55 18.90 -1.62
C GLU A 18 -9.81 19.77 -1.53
N ARG A 19 -9.79 20.97 -2.11
CA ARG A 19 -10.94 21.91 -2.08
C ARG A 19 -12.16 21.39 -2.83
N PHE A 20 -11.99 20.50 -3.82
CA PHE A 20 -13.14 19.89 -4.49
C PHE A 20 -14.02 19.06 -3.55
N ILE A 21 -13.52 18.66 -2.37
CA ILE A 21 -14.32 18.01 -1.33
C ILE A 21 -15.46 18.93 -0.88
N ASP A 22 -15.23 20.24 -0.81
CA ASP A 22 -16.21 21.23 -0.39
C ASP A 22 -17.35 21.36 -1.44
N ASP A 23 -17.04 21.13 -2.72
CA ASP A 23 -18.01 21.16 -3.83
C ASP A 23 -18.81 19.85 -3.98
N ALA A 24 -18.40 18.80 -3.27
CA ALA A 24 -19.04 17.50 -3.25
C ALA A 24 -19.33 17.06 -1.80
N PRO A 25 -20.21 17.77 -1.07
CA PRO A 25 -20.53 17.41 0.31
C PRO A 25 -21.09 15.97 0.39
N PRO A 26 -20.80 15.23 1.46
CA PRO A 26 -21.29 13.86 1.62
C PRO A 26 -22.80 13.85 1.75
N ASP A 27 -23.46 12.96 1.02
CA ASP A 27 -24.90 12.78 1.12
C ASP A 27 -25.27 12.32 2.55
N PRO A 28 -26.34 12.88 3.15
CA PRO A 28 -26.68 12.63 4.55
C PRO A 28 -27.19 11.20 4.81
N GLY A 29 -27.22 10.83 6.10
CA GLY A 29 -27.83 9.58 6.60
C GLY A 29 -26.84 8.44 6.90
N PRO A 30 -27.28 7.42 7.67
CA PRO A 30 -26.45 6.26 7.99
C PRO A 30 -26.22 5.40 6.74
N ARG A 31 -24.98 4.95 6.54
CA ARG A 31 -24.59 4.12 5.38
C ARG A 31 -23.84 2.89 5.83
N ARG A 32 -24.01 1.81 5.07
CA ARG A 32 -23.27 0.55 5.24
C ARG A 32 -22.05 0.44 4.33
N PHE A 33 -22.05 1.19 3.23
CA PHE A 33 -21.01 1.19 2.20
C PHE A 33 -20.54 2.63 1.95
N GLY A 34 -19.54 2.80 1.10
CA GLY A 34 -19.02 4.11 0.68
C GLY A 34 -20.08 5.13 0.26
N ASN A 35 -19.81 6.40 0.52
CA ASN A 35 -20.68 7.51 0.18
C ASN A 35 -20.59 7.81 -1.33
N VAL A 36 -21.73 7.71 -2.03
CA VAL A 36 -21.82 7.95 -3.47
C VAL A 36 -21.41 9.36 -3.90
N SER A 37 -21.40 10.35 -3.00
CA SER A 37 -20.88 11.69 -3.30
C SER A 37 -19.39 11.69 -3.67
N PHE A 38 -18.64 10.63 -3.34
CA PHE A 38 -17.29 10.41 -3.88
C PHE A 38 -17.28 10.40 -5.42
N ARG A 39 -18.31 9.86 -6.06
CA ARG A 39 -18.42 9.88 -7.54
C ARG A 39 -18.55 11.30 -8.08
N LYS A 40 -19.26 12.16 -7.34
CA LYS A 40 -19.37 13.59 -7.67
C LYS A 40 -18.01 14.27 -7.52
N TRP A 41 -17.31 14.04 -6.41
CA TRP A 41 -15.96 14.57 -6.19
C TRP A 41 -14.99 14.13 -7.31
N TYR A 42 -15.02 12.86 -7.67
CA TYR A 42 -14.15 12.31 -8.71
C TYR A 42 -14.45 12.90 -10.08
N ALA A 43 -15.73 13.07 -10.44
CA ALA A 43 -16.12 13.74 -11.68
C ALA A 43 -15.64 15.20 -11.73
N ILE A 44 -15.69 15.94 -10.61
CA ILE A 44 -15.13 17.31 -10.53
C ILE A 44 -13.62 17.29 -10.78
N LEU A 45 -12.90 16.32 -10.20
CA LEU A 45 -11.47 16.15 -10.42
C LEU A 45 -11.16 15.84 -11.90
N GLU A 46 -11.89 14.90 -12.51
CA GLU A 46 -11.75 14.55 -13.94
C GLU A 46 -11.99 15.77 -14.84
N ASP A 47 -13.08 16.52 -14.61
CA ASP A 47 -13.44 17.72 -15.40
C ASP A 47 -12.36 18.81 -15.34
N HIS A 48 -11.63 18.90 -14.22
CA HIS A 48 -10.58 19.91 -14.03
C HIS A 48 -9.17 19.40 -14.37
N LEU A 49 -9.00 18.11 -14.64
CA LEU A 49 -7.70 17.45 -14.71
C LEU A 49 -6.77 18.09 -15.74
N THR A 50 -7.25 18.25 -16.98
CA THR A 50 -6.47 18.84 -18.08
C THR A 50 -6.00 20.25 -17.74
N LYS A 51 -6.85 21.04 -17.09
CA LYS A 51 -6.50 22.39 -16.64
C LYS A 51 -5.45 22.35 -15.53
N LEU A 52 -5.65 21.51 -14.51
CA LEU A 52 -4.73 21.37 -13.39
C LEU A 52 -3.32 20.94 -13.84
N LEU A 53 -3.24 19.99 -14.76
CA LEU A 53 -1.98 19.48 -15.30
C LEU A 53 -1.36 20.38 -16.37
N GLY A 54 -2.17 21.19 -17.06
CA GLY A 54 -1.72 22.15 -18.07
C GLY A 54 -1.20 23.48 -17.53
N GLU A 55 -1.28 23.72 -16.22
CA GLU A 55 -0.89 24.99 -15.60
C GLU A 55 0.62 25.06 -15.28
N GLY A 56 1.23 26.22 -15.59
CA GLY A 56 2.59 26.58 -15.17
C GLY A 56 3.67 25.57 -15.55
N LEU A 57 4.61 25.35 -14.62
CA LEU A 57 5.75 24.45 -14.80
C LEU A 57 5.32 23.01 -15.11
N LEU A 58 4.18 22.57 -14.55
CA LEU A 58 3.66 21.23 -14.79
C LEU A 58 3.20 21.09 -16.24
N GLY A 59 2.42 22.06 -16.74
CA GLY A 59 2.00 22.09 -18.14
C GLY A 59 3.16 22.15 -19.12
N GLU A 60 4.20 22.94 -18.82
CA GLU A 60 5.42 23.00 -19.63
C GLU A 60 6.13 21.64 -19.71
N THR A 61 6.21 20.93 -18.58
CA THR A 61 6.85 19.62 -18.50
C THR A 61 6.04 18.52 -19.20
N LEU A 62 4.71 18.62 -19.20
CA LEU A 62 3.82 17.61 -19.78
C LEU A 62 3.54 17.79 -21.27
N LYS A 63 4.01 18.88 -21.89
CA LYS A 63 3.94 19.08 -23.37
C LYS A 63 4.80 18.10 -24.16
N VAL A 64 5.66 17.36 -23.49
CA VAL A 64 6.61 16.46 -24.15
C VAL A 64 5.87 15.30 -24.84
N GLY A 65 6.39 14.89 -26.01
CA GLY A 65 5.79 13.82 -26.82
C GLY A 65 4.45 14.20 -27.44
N ASP A 66 4.25 15.47 -27.79
CA ASP A 66 3.02 16.00 -28.41
C ASP A 66 1.75 15.72 -27.57
N GLY A 67 1.90 15.78 -26.24
CA GLY A 67 0.80 15.54 -25.29
C GLY A 67 0.67 14.09 -24.80
N ALA A 68 1.44 13.13 -25.32
CA ALA A 68 1.43 11.75 -24.83
C ALA A 68 1.80 11.65 -23.34
N ALA A 69 2.75 12.48 -22.87
CA ALA A 69 3.12 12.53 -21.46
C ALA A 69 1.94 12.99 -20.58
N LEU A 70 1.13 13.95 -21.04
CA LEU A 70 -0.05 14.41 -20.31
C LEU A 70 -1.08 13.29 -20.15
N GLU A 71 -1.38 12.52 -21.19
CA GLU A 71 -2.34 11.41 -21.15
C GLU A 71 -1.91 10.32 -20.16
N GLU A 72 -0.65 9.89 -20.23
CA GLU A 72 -0.10 8.87 -19.34
C GLU A 72 -0.05 9.37 -17.88
N VAL A 73 0.45 10.59 -17.64
CA VAL A 73 0.51 11.18 -16.28
C VAL A 73 -0.88 11.39 -15.67
N SER A 74 -1.86 11.78 -16.49
CA SER A 74 -3.26 11.94 -16.07
C SER A 74 -3.82 10.65 -15.48
N SER A 75 -3.53 9.52 -16.13
CA SER A 75 -4.01 8.20 -15.69
C SER A 75 -3.50 7.83 -14.29
N TYR A 76 -2.21 8.10 -14.00
CA TYR A 76 -1.64 7.82 -12.68
C TYR A 76 -2.17 8.77 -11.60
N LEU A 77 -2.37 10.06 -11.90
CA LEU A 77 -2.91 11.01 -10.94
C LEU A 77 -4.36 10.66 -10.55
N LEU A 78 -5.22 10.38 -11.54
CA LEU A 78 -6.60 9.94 -11.31
C LEU A 78 -6.67 8.62 -10.55
N GLY A 79 -5.82 7.65 -10.91
CA GLY A 79 -5.70 6.37 -10.21
C GLY A 79 -5.25 6.53 -8.75
N GLY A 80 -4.67 7.68 -8.39
CA GLY A 80 -4.15 8.00 -7.07
C GLY A 80 -5.18 8.18 -5.95
N PHE A 81 -6.49 8.28 -6.25
CA PHE A 81 -7.48 8.72 -5.25
C PHE A 81 -8.58 7.71 -4.90
N GLY A 82 -8.56 6.51 -5.47
CA GLY A 82 -9.54 5.45 -5.18
C GLY A 82 -10.36 5.01 -6.41
N SER A 83 -11.30 4.08 -6.20
CA SER A 83 -12.20 3.59 -7.26
C SER A 83 -13.58 4.21 -7.17
N VAL A 84 -14.02 4.85 -8.25
CA VAL A 84 -15.38 5.42 -8.39
C VAL A 84 -16.47 4.34 -8.35
N GLN A 85 -16.19 3.18 -8.95
CA GLN A 85 -17.15 2.08 -9.04
C GLN A 85 -17.34 1.41 -7.69
N ARG A 86 -16.22 1.10 -7.02
CA ARG A 86 -16.22 0.34 -5.76
C ARG A 86 -16.33 1.21 -4.50
N LEU A 87 -16.08 2.52 -4.62
CA LEU A 87 -16.04 3.47 -3.50
C LEU A 87 -15.00 3.04 -2.45
N ASP A 88 -13.85 2.58 -2.93
CA ASP A 88 -12.76 2.06 -2.13
C ASP A 88 -11.43 2.78 -2.39
N TYR A 89 -10.50 2.66 -1.46
CA TYR A 89 -9.13 3.13 -1.57
C TYR A 89 -8.17 2.12 -0.92
N GLY A 90 -6.97 1.97 -1.48
CA GLY A 90 -5.96 1.06 -0.94
C GLY A 90 -4.59 1.25 -1.57
N THR A 91 -3.67 0.33 -1.28
CA THR A 91 -2.25 0.44 -1.63
C THR A 91 -1.96 0.49 -3.13
N GLY A 92 -2.85 -0.05 -3.98
CA GLY A 92 -2.76 0.10 -5.44
C GLY A 92 -2.99 1.54 -5.91
N HIS A 93 -3.89 2.27 -5.26
CA HIS A 93 -4.12 3.69 -5.52
C HIS A 93 -2.97 4.55 -4.99
N GLU A 94 -2.48 4.24 -3.78
CA GLU A 94 -1.26 4.86 -3.24
C GLU A 94 -0.08 4.68 -4.21
N LEU A 95 0.11 3.46 -4.74
CA LEU A 95 1.13 3.15 -5.75
C LEU A 95 0.94 3.97 -7.04
N SER A 96 -0.30 4.19 -7.48
CA SER A 96 -0.59 5.04 -8.64
C SER A 96 -0.12 6.48 -8.42
N PHE A 97 -0.29 7.05 -7.22
CA PHE A 97 0.23 8.38 -6.90
C PHE A 97 1.76 8.42 -6.87
N ILE A 98 2.41 7.36 -6.35
CA ILE A 98 3.87 7.24 -6.41
C ILE A 98 4.35 7.16 -7.87
N ALA A 99 3.62 6.44 -8.74
CA ALA A 99 3.90 6.39 -10.17
C ALA A 99 3.72 7.75 -10.84
N PHE A 100 2.70 8.53 -10.48
CA PHE A 100 2.56 9.92 -10.93
C PHE A 100 3.82 10.75 -10.64
N LEU A 101 4.34 10.69 -9.40
CA LEU A 101 5.59 11.36 -9.05
C LEU A 101 6.80 10.79 -9.79
N GLY A 102 6.84 9.47 -10.01
CA GLY A 102 7.86 8.79 -10.81
C GLY A 102 7.87 9.24 -12.27
N CYS A 103 6.70 9.46 -12.87
CA CYS A 103 6.60 10.05 -14.21
C CYS A 103 7.21 11.45 -14.23
N LEU A 104 6.83 12.32 -13.29
CA LEU A 104 7.39 13.68 -13.19
C LEU A 104 8.92 13.64 -13.01
N TRP A 105 9.43 12.69 -12.22
CA TRP A 105 10.86 12.47 -12.07
C TRP A 105 11.53 12.10 -13.40
N LYS A 106 10.98 11.12 -14.14
CA LYS A 106 11.49 10.70 -15.46
C LYS A 106 11.44 11.83 -16.50
N LEU A 107 10.45 12.71 -16.41
CA LEU A 107 10.31 13.90 -17.25
C LEU A 107 11.26 15.04 -16.86
N GLY A 108 11.97 14.92 -15.73
CA GLY A 108 12.88 15.96 -15.26
C GLY A 108 12.18 17.15 -14.61
N TYR A 109 10.95 16.97 -14.09
CA TYR A 109 10.17 18.01 -13.44
C TYR A 109 10.89 18.63 -12.22
N PHE A 110 11.64 17.81 -11.48
CA PHE A 110 12.30 18.18 -10.22
C PHE A 110 13.75 18.66 -10.40
N LYS A 111 14.14 19.08 -11.61
CA LYS A 111 15.51 19.56 -11.93
C LYS A 111 15.89 20.86 -11.22
N ASP A 112 14.92 21.57 -10.64
CA ASP A 112 15.10 22.78 -9.85
C ASP A 112 15.59 22.52 -8.42
N GLY A 113 15.60 21.25 -7.99
CA GLY A 113 16.13 20.84 -6.69
C GLY A 113 17.58 20.35 -6.74
N ASN A 114 18.27 20.42 -5.60
CA ASN A 114 19.61 19.84 -5.43
C ASN A 114 19.50 18.31 -5.25
N THR A 115 20.09 17.56 -6.18
CA THR A 115 20.01 16.08 -6.28
C THR A 115 20.87 15.33 -5.26
N ARG A 116 21.11 15.92 -4.07
CA ARG A 116 21.85 15.29 -2.96
C ARG A 116 20.94 14.86 -1.80
N GLY A 117 19.70 14.45 -2.10
CA GLY A 117 18.72 14.03 -1.09
C GLY A 117 17.82 15.17 -0.57
N GLU A 118 18.02 16.42 -1.00
CA GLU A 118 17.19 17.55 -0.57
C GLU A 118 15.84 17.54 -1.27
N ILE A 119 15.84 17.42 -2.60
CA ILE A 119 14.61 17.39 -3.39
C ILE A 119 13.77 16.15 -3.10
N GLU A 120 14.40 14.99 -2.90
CA GLU A 120 13.73 13.74 -2.53
C GLU A 120 13.03 13.88 -1.18
N ARG A 121 13.68 14.55 -0.22
CA ARG A 121 13.07 14.85 1.09
C ARG A 121 11.89 15.81 0.94
N GLU A 122 11.99 16.82 0.07
CA GLU A 122 10.86 17.71 -0.20
C GLU A 122 9.70 16.97 -0.87
N ILE A 123 9.94 16.08 -1.83
CA ILE A 123 8.89 15.25 -2.44
C ILE A 123 8.16 14.46 -1.34
N VAL A 124 8.89 13.81 -0.43
CA VAL A 124 8.29 13.01 0.64
C VAL A 124 7.51 13.89 1.63
N LEU A 125 8.13 14.92 2.19
CA LEU A 125 7.55 15.71 3.28
C LEU A 125 6.52 16.74 2.81
N ASN A 126 6.67 17.26 1.59
CA ASN A 126 5.87 18.39 1.08
C ASN A 126 4.91 17.99 -0.04
N VAL A 127 4.98 16.76 -0.57
CA VAL A 127 4.02 16.27 -1.59
C VAL A 127 3.33 14.98 -1.15
N ILE A 128 4.09 13.94 -0.80
CA ILE A 128 3.50 12.65 -0.39
C ILE A 128 2.73 12.80 0.93
N GLU A 129 3.30 13.48 1.93
CA GLU A 129 2.61 13.68 3.21
C GLU A 129 1.31 14.49 3.07
N PRO A 130 1.27 15.64 2.34
CA PRO A 130 0.01 16.32 2.04
C PRO A 130 -0.97 15.46 1.24
N TYR A 131 -0.52 14.67 0.27
CA TYR A 131 -1.38 13.72 -0.44
C TYR A 131 -2.06 12.72 0.52
N LEU A 132 -1.30 12.15 1.46
CA LEU A 132 -1.85 11.24 2.47
C LEU A 132 -2.90 11.93 3.35
N ARG A 133 -2.75 13.23 3.64
CA ARG A 133 -3.79 14.01 4.34
C ARG A 133 -5.06 14.14 3.50
N VAL A 134 -4.94 14.45 2.21
CA VAL A 134 -6.08 14.51 1.28
C VAL A 134 -6.80 13.16 1.23
N VAL A 135 -6.06 12.06 1.08
CA VAL A 135 -6.61 10.70 1.06
C VAL A 135 -7.35 10.38 2.36
N ARG A 136 -6.77 10.66 3.54
CA ARG A 136 -7.46 10.44 4.83
C ARG A 136 -8.73 11.26 4.94
N LYS A 137 -8.73 12.50 4.45
CA LYS A 137 -9.93 13.36 4.40
C LYS A 137 -10.99 12.74 3.48
N LEU A 138 -10.62 12.21 2.32
CA LEU A 138 -11.53 11.49 1.42
C LEU A 138 -12.11 10.23 2.06
N ILE A 139 -11.27 9.39 2.68
CA ILE A 139 -11.70 8.16 3.38
C ILE A 139 -12.73 8.51 4.46
N LEU A 140 -12.46 9.52 5.29
CA LEU A 140 -13.38 9.91 6.37
C LEU A 140 -14.66 10.58 5.84
N THR A 141 -14.53 11.46 4.86
CA THR A 141 -15.67 12.25 4.34
C THR A 141 -16.63 11.36 3.57
N TYR A 142 -16.10 10.46 2.74
CA TYR A 142 -16.89 9.58 1.89
C TYR A 142 -16.95 8.15 2.38
N THR A 143 -16.48 7.86 3.59
CA THR A 143 -16.50 6.52 4.20
C THR A 143 -16.00 5.45 3.22
N LEU A 144 -14.88 5.72 2.55
CA LEU A 144 -14.34 4.81 1.52
C LEU A 144 -13.94 3.49 2.15
N GLU A 145 -14.21 2.40 1.43
CA GLU A 145 -13.88 1.06 1.89
C GLU A 145 -12.39 0.76 1.66
N PRO A 146 -11.79 -0.12 2.48
CA PRO A 146 -10.46 -0.65 2.20
C PRO A 146 -10.46 -1.46 0.91
N ALA A 147 -9.61 -1.08 -0.05
CA ALA A 147 -9.45 -1.83 -1.30
C ALA A 147 -8.49 -3.01 -1.09
N GLY A 148 -8.91 -4.19 -1.53
CA GLY A 148 -8.13 -5.43 -1.42
C GLY A 148 -8.61 -6.35 -0.30
N SER A 149 -8.19 -7.61 -0.34
CA SER A 149 -8.78 -8.68 0.48
C SER A 149 -7.95 -9.07 1.70
N HIS A 150 -7.06 -8.20 2.19
CA HIS A 150 -6.14 -8.59 3.26
C HIS A 150 -6.79 -8.58 4.64
N GLY A 151 -7.83 -7.76 4.88
CA GLY A 151 -8.49 -7.66 6.18
C GLY A 151 -7.47 -7.45 7.31
N VAL A 152 -7.62 -8.19 8.41
CA VAL A 152 -6.67 -8.15 9.55
C VAL A 152 -5.27 -8.68 9.25
N TRP A 153 -5.05 -9.29 8.07
CA TRP A 153 -3.74 -9.78 7.60
C TRP A 153 -3.02 -8.77 6.71
N GLY A 154 -3.55 -7.55 6.57
CA GLY A 154 -2.85 -6.43 5.95
C GLY A 154 -2.00 -5.67 6.97
N LEU A 155 -1.00 -4.94 6.49
CA LEU A 155 -0.25 -4.00 7.33
C LEU A 155 -1.19 -2.91 7.88
N ASP A 156 -1.99 -2.34 6.98
CA ASP A 156 -2.99 -1.30 7.20
C ASP A 156 -4.09 -1.46 6.14
N ASP A 157 -5.26 -0.90 6.40
CA ASP A 157 -6.42 -1.01 5.50
C ASP A 157 -6.22 -0.25 4.18
N HIS A 158 -5.47 0.85 4.20
CA HIS A 158 -5.44 1.81 3.10
C HIS A 158 -4.02 2.10 2.57
N SER A 159 -3.01 2.15 3.44
CA SER A 159 -1.72 2.77 3.14
C SER A 159 -0.52 1.87 3.45
N PHE A 160 0.58 2.05 2.73
CA PHE A 160 1.86 1.39 3.00
C PHE A 160 3.01 2.41 3.09
N MET A 161 3.03 3.42 2.21
CA MET A 161 4.09 4.43 2.14
C MET A 161 4.39 5.18 3.45
N PRO A 162 3.39 5.57 4.28
CA PRO A 162 3.67 6.23 5.55
C PRO A 162 4.59 5.41 6.47
N TYR A 163 4.49 4.07 6.40
CA TYR A 163 5.30 3.19 7.23
C TYR A 163 6.74 3.08 6.72
N ILE A 164 6.95 3.11 5.40
CA ILE A 164 8.30 3.17 4.82
C ILE A 164 8.95 4.50 5.17
N PHE A 165 8.34 5.63 4.79
CA PHE A 165 8.94 6.95 5.00
C PHE A 165 9.03 7.30 6.49
N GLY A 166 8.02 6.97 7.28
CA GLY A 166 7.99 7.25 8.70
C GLY A 166 9.02 6.44 9.51
N SER A 167 9.26 5.18 9.15
CA SER A 167 10.35 4.41 9.76
C SER A 167 11.73 4.93 9.31
N ALA A 168 11.86 5.42 8.07
CA ALA A 168 13.09 6.06 7.59
C ALA A 168 13.41 7.36 8.35
N GLN A 169 12.39 8.15 8.72
CA GLN A 169 12.57 9.35 9.57
C GLN A 169 13.19 9.03 10.95
N LEU A 170 13.04 7.79 11.44
CA LEU A 170 13.52 7.33 12.74
C LEU A 170 14.79 6.46 12.63
N ALA A 171 15.16 6.07 11.41
CA ALA A 171 16.41 5.38 11.11
C ALA A 171 17.54 6.41 10.91
N ARG A 172 18.79 5.96 11.08
CA ARG A 172 19.95 6.83 10.84
C ARG A 172 19.96 7.28 9.37
N PRO A 173 20.36 8.53 9.07
CA PRO A 173 20.65 8.94 7.70
C PRO A 173 21.74 8.08 7.06
N ILE A 174 21.65 7.90 5.75
CA ILE A 174 22.64 7.24 4.91
C ILE A 174 22.97 8.13 3.71
N ASN A 175 24.13 7.92 3.10
CA ASN A 175 24.47 8.46 1.79
C ASN A 175 24.43 7.37 0.70
N ASP A 176 24.58 7.76 -0.57
CA ASP A 176 24.44 6.88 -1.73
C ASP A 176 25.39 5.68 -1.77
N THR A 177 26.48 5.72 -0.99
CA THR A 177 27.47 4.63 -0.92
C THR A 177 27.25 3.68 0.26
N GLU A 178 26.34 4.02 1.17
CA GLU A 178 26.06 3.22 2.35
C GLU A 178 24.89 2.25 2.12
N PRO A 179 24.98 1.00 2.60
CA PRO A 179 23.85 0.09 2.54
C PRO A 179 22.74 0.53 3.50
N MET A 180 21.50 0.11 3.20
CA MET A 180 20.35 0.30 4.09
C MET A 180 20.66 -0.20 5.52
N PRO A 181 20.40 0.61 6.56
CA PRO A 181 20.65 0.22 7.93
C PRO A 181 19.95 -1.11 8.28
N THR A 182 20.66 -2.01 8.92
CA THR A 182 20.11 -3.30 9.37
C THR A 182 19.56 -3.27 10.79
N GLU A 183 19.93 -2.25 11.55
CA GLU A 183 19.59 -2.04 12.96
C GLU A 183 19.76 -0.56 13.34
N GLY A 184 19.38 -0.23 14.57
CA GLY A 184 19.55 1.09 15.19
C GLY A 184 18.43 2.07 14.89
N SER A 185 18.46 3.19 15.61
CA SER A 185 17.54 4.31 15.49
C SER A 185 18.32 5.61 15.71
N VAL A 186 17.80 6.75 15.23
CA VAL A 186 18.37 8.06 15.58
C VAL A 186 18.26 8.33 17.09
N LYS A 187 19.17 9.15 17.61
CA LYS A 187 19.16 9.54 19.03
C LYS A 187 17.84 10.24 19.37
N GLY A 188 17.17 9.76 20.42
CA GLY A 188 15.89 10.31 20.86
C GLY A 188 14.67 9.80 20.10
N ALA A 189 14.84 8.88 19.13
CA ALA A 189 13.71 8.22 18.49
C ALA A 189 12.86 7.46 19.54
N PRO A 190 11.52 7.45 19.39
CA PRO A 190 10.67 6.55 20.15
C PRO A 190 11.10 5.10 20.00
N LYS A 191 10.79 4.24 20.95
CA LYS A 191 10.99 2.79 20.76
C LYS A 191 9.90 2.26 19.81
N PRO A 192 10.18 1.20 19.02
CA PRO A 192 9.15 0.55 18.21
C PRO A 192 7.90 0.16 19.02
N SER A 193 8.08 -0.31 20.26
CA SER A 193 6.99 -0.66 21.17
C SER A 193 6.11 0.52 21.59
N ASP A 194 6.56 1.76 21.38
CA ASP A 194 5.76 2.95 21.66
C ASP A 194 4.67 3.18 20.62
N ALA A 195 4.78 2.53 19.44
CA ALA A 195 3.76 2.54 18.39
C ALA A 195 2.40 2.00 18.86
N THR A 196 2.36 1.18 19.93
CA THR A 196 1.12 0.63 20.48
C THR A 196 0.59 1.44 21.68
N LYS A 197 1.25 2.55 22.04
CA LYS A 197 0.86 3.41 23.17
C LYS A 197 0.13 4.63 22.64
N ALA A 198 -1.20 4.67 22.80
CA ALA A 198 -2.04 5.73 22.24
C ALA A 198 -1.55 7.16 22.57
N THR A 199 -1.07 7.41 23.79
CA THR A 199 -0.54 8.72 24.19
C THR A 199 0.72 9.11 23.41
N VAL A 200 1.67 8.19 23.24
CA VAL A 200 2.89 8.45 22.46
C VAL A 200 2.56 8.61 20.98
N VAL A 201 1.61 7.83 20.47
CA VAL A 201 1.13 8.00 19.09
C VAL A 201 0.55 9.40 18.89
N GLU A 202 -0.27 9.88 19.81
CA GLU A 202 -0.85 11.22 19.72
C GLU A 202 0.22 12.32 19.78
N ASP A 203 1.24 12.17 20.62
CA ASP A 203 2.36 13.13 20.68
C ASP A 203 3.22 13.12 19.39
N GLN A 204 3.35 11.97 18.72
CA GLN A 204 4.26 11.78 17.58
C GLN A 204 3.59 11.93 16.22
N ARG A 205 2.27 11.78 16.11
CA ARG A 205 1.54 11.71 14.82
C ARG A 205 1.63 12.98 13.97
N GLN A 206 2.01 14.11 14.56
CA GLN A 206 2.21 15.39 13.87
C GLN A 206 3.61 15.55 13.26
N VAL A 207 4.59 14.77 13.72
CA VAL A 207 6.01 14.94 13.35
C VAL A 207 6.60 13.72 12.64
N ASN A 208 5.91 12.58 12.65
CA ASN A 208 6.38 11.34 12.03
C ASN A 208 5.25 10.62 11.27
N MET A 209 5.51 10.21 10.03
CA MET A 209 4.48 9.58 9.17
C MET A 209 4.02 8.20 9.64
N TYR A 210 4.90 7.42 10.29
CA TYR A 210 4.56 6.09 10.81
C TYR A 210 3.55 6.23 11.94
N PHE A 211 3.84 7.12 12.89
CA PHE A 211 2.93 7.46 13.97
C PHE A 211 1.68 8.19 13.46
N SER A 212 1.78 8.97 12.38
CA SER A 212 0.63 9.59 11.71
C SER A 212 -0.36 8.57 11.19
N ALA A 213 0.13 7.50 10.55
CA ALA A 213 -0.71 6.41 10.06
C ALA A 213 -1.33 5.59 11.20
N ILE A 214 -0.57 5.29 12.26
CA ILE A 214 -1.12 4.63 13.45
C ILE A 214 -2.17 5.50 14.15
N GLY A 215 -1.94 6.80 14.23
CA GLY A 215 -2.93 7.75 14.76
C GLY A 215 -4.24 7.66 13.97
N PHE A 216 -4.16 7.61 12.64
CA PHE A 216 -5.33 7.42 11.79
C PHE A 216 -6.05 6.08 12.06
N ILE A 217 -5.31 4.97 12.23
CA ILE A 217 -5.90 3.69 12.64
C ILE A 217 -6.68 3.84 13.95
N ASN A 218 -6.12 4.50 14.95
CA ASN A 218 -6.77 4.68 16.26
C ASN A 218 -8.04 5.55 16.17
N ASP A 219 -8.08 6.48 15.20
CA ASP A 219 -9.27 7.28 14.95
C ASP A 219 -10.40 6.40 14.39
N VAL A 220 -10.09 5.52 13.43
CA VAL A 220 -11.10 4.74 12.69
C VAL A 220 -11.46 3.38 13.31
N LYS A 221 -10.52 2.71 13.97
CA LYS A 221 -10.71 1.39 14.60
C LYS A 221 -10.83 1.54 16.12
N LYS A 222 -11.61 0.65 16.73
CA LYS A 222 -11.83 0.60 18.19
C LYS A 222 -11.48 -0.77 18.72
N GLY A 223 -11.14 -0.83 20.00
CA GLY A 223 -10.69 -2.03 20.68
C GLY A 223 -9.17 -2.07 20.85
N PRO A 224 -8.63 -3.17 21.40
CA PRO A 224 -7.21 -3.36 21.57
C PRO A 224 -6.46 -3.40 20.24
N PHE A 225 -5.32 -2.70 20.15
CA PHE A 225 -4.54 -2.58 18.90
C PHE A 225 -4.13 -3.91 18.28
N TRP A 226 -3.80 -4.90 19.12
CA TRP A 226 -3.40 -6.25 18.67
C TRP A 226 -4.56 -7.05 18.05
N GLU A 227 -5.82 -6.70 18.31
CA GLU A 227 -6.99 -7.39 17.72
C GLU A 227 -7.23 -6.93 16.29
N HIS A 228 -7.07 -5.63 16.02
CA HIS A 228 -7.44 -5.02 14.74
C HIS A 228 -6.25 -4.68 13.83
N SER A 229 -5.03 -4.72 14.37
CA SER A 229 -3.77 -4.42 13.67
C SER A 229 -2.63 -5.36 14.13
N PRO A 230 -2.82 -6.69 14.04
CA PRO A 230 -1.86 -7.67 14.58
C PRO A 230 -0.47 -7.59 13.94
N ILE A 231 -0.37 -7.34 12.62
CA ILE A 231 0.94 -7.23 11.95
C ILE A 231 1.74 -6.02 12.47
N LEU A 232 1.10 -4.86 12.60
CA LEU A 232 1.75 -3.67 13.18
C LEU A 232 2.10 -3.89 14.67
N PHE A 233 1.26 -4.63 15.40
CA PHE A 233 1.56 -5.01 16.78
C PHE A 233 2.81 -5.89 16.86
N ASP A 234 2.94 -6.90 15.99
CA ASP A 234 4.13 -7.76 15.93
C ASP A 234 5.38 -6.97 15.54
N ILE A 235 5.28 -6.06 14.56
CA ILE A 235 6.38 -5.17 14.14
C ILE A 235 6.84 -4.29 15.31
N SER A 236 5.93 -3.82 16.16
CA SER A 236 6.27 -3.01 17.34
C SER A 236 7.15 -3.77 18.35
N GLY A 237 7.16 -5.11 18.30
CA GLY A 237 8.00 -5.98 19.11
C GLY A 237 9.46 -6.08 18.64
N ILE A 238 9.81 -5.56 17.47
CA ILE A 238 11.17 -5.62 16.91
C ILE A 238 12.11 -4.74 17.75
N ARG A 239 13.15 -5.36 18.32
CA ARG A 239 14.10 -4.71 19.24
C ARG A 239 15.33 -4.11 18.56
N ASP A 240 15.60 -4.54 17.33
CA ASP A 240 16.77 -4.11 16.55
C ASP A 240 16.69 -2.63 16.11
N GLY A 241 15.57 -1.94 16.36
CA GLY A 241 15.39 -0.51 16.06
C GLY A 241 14.74 -0.21 14.71
N TRP A 242 14.60 1.08 14.39
CA TRP A 242 13.85 1.56 13.23
C TRP A 242 14.53 1.27 11.89
N GLY A 243 15.86 1.16 11.85
CA GLY A 243 16.60 0.73 10.66
C GLY A 243 16.18 -0.67 10.20
N LYS A 244 16.05 -1.61 11.15
CA LYS A 244 15.53 -2.96 10.88
C LYS A 244 14.10 -2.93 10.36
N ILE A 245 13.24 -2.15 11.01
CA ILE A 245 11.83 -2.01 10.64
C ILE A 245 11.71 -1.44 9.23
N ASN A 246 12.43 -0.36 8.92
CA ASN A 246 12.40 0.27 7.60
C ASN A 246 12.82 -0.69 6.48
N LYS A 247 13.92 -1.42 6.67
CA LYS A 247 14.35 -2.47 5.74
C LYS A 247 13.27 -3.55 5.58
N GLY A 248 12.61 -3.94 6.67
CA GLY A 248 11.48 -4.87 6.67
C GLY A 248 10.28 -4.32 5.88
N MET A 249 9.94 -3.04 6.06
CA MET A 249 8.83 -2.38 5.34
C MET A 249 9.07 -2.38 3.84
N ILE A 250 10.28 -2.06 3.38
CA ILE A 250 10.63 -2.09 1.94
C ILE A 250 10.48 -3.51 1.38
N LYS A 251 10.96 -4.53 2.10
CA LYS A 251 10.80 -5.93 1.67
C LYS A 251 9.34 -6.35 1.61
N MET A 252 8.56 -5.98 2.62
CA MET A 252 7.14 -6.30 2.70
C MET A 252 6.35 -5.57 1.61
N PHE A 253 6.69 -4.33 1.26
CA PHE A 253 6.09 -3.61 0.14
C PHE A 253 6.28 -4.34 -1.20
N ASN A 254 7.50 -4.81 -1.46
CA ASN A 254 7.79 -5.58 -2.67
C ASN A 254 6.95 -6.87 -2.74
N ALA A 255 6.79 -7.56 -1.61
CA ALA A 255 6.07 -8.84 -1.56
C ALA A 255 4.54 -8.69 -1.57
N GLU A 256 4.01 -7.74 -0.79
CA GLU A 256 2.57 -7.62 -0.51
C GLU A 256 1.86 -6.54 -1.33
N VAL A 257 2.62 -5.64 -1.97
CA VAL A 257 2.07 -4.65 -2.93
C VAL A 257 2.54 -4.99 -4.33
N LEU A 258 3.83 -4.82 -4.64
CA LEU A 258 4.33 -4.92 -6.03
C LEU A 258 4.20 -6.32 -6.63
N SER A 259 4.36 -7.37 -5.83
CA SER A 259 4.25 -8.77 -6.27
C SER A 259 2.86 -9.37 -6.06
N LYS A 260 1.86 -8.55 -5.70
CA LYS A 260 0.53 -9.01 -5.35
C LYS A 260 -0.46 -8.71 -6.46
N PHE A 261 -0.80 -9.72 -7.26
CA PHE A 261 -1.66 -9.55 -8.44
C PHE A 261 -2.96 -8.77 -8.15
N PRO A 262 -3.77 -9.07 -7.10
CA PRO A 262 -4.96 -8.29 -6.82
C PRO A 262 -4.74 -6.78 -6.62
N VAL A 263 -3.54 -6.39 -6.18
CA VAL A 263 -3.15 -4.99 -5.93
C VAL A 263 -2.69 -4.31 -7.21
N VAL A 264 -1.86 -4.97 -8.02
CA VAL A 264 -1.20 -4.36 -9.20
C VAL A 264 -1.89 -4.65 -10.54
N GLN A 265 -2.91 -5.53 -10.58
CA GLN A 265 -3.63 -5.86 -11.82
C GLN A 265 -4.26 -4.67 -12.54
N HIS A 266 -4.47 -3.55 -11.84
CA HIS A 266 -5.03 -2.31 -12.38
C HIS A 266 -3.98 -1.22 -12.63
N PHE A 267 -2.69 -1.52 -12.43
CA PHE A 267 -1.62 -0.56 -12.68
C PHE A 267 -1.46 -0.36 -14.19
N PRO A 268 -1.67 0.84 -14.73
CA PRO A 268 -1.53 1.08 -16.17
C PRO A 268 -0.05 1.10 -16.56
N PHE A 269 0.22 0.76 -17.83
CA PHE A 269 1.55 0.83 -18.43
C PHE A 269 1.50 1.72 -19.67
N GLY A 270 2.56 2.48 -19.87
CA GLY A 270 2.69 3.43 -20.98
C GLY A 270 4.14 3.56 -21.41
N SER A 271 4.53 4.72 -21.91
CA SER A 271 5.90 4.99 -22.35
C SER A 271 6.85 5.31 -21.19
N LEU A 272 6.34 5.91 -20.11
CA LEU A 272 7.13 6.26 -18.92
C LEU A 272 7.28 5.06 -17.98
N PHE A 273 6.26 4.21 -17.85
CA PHE A 273 6.39 2.88 -17.26
C PHE A 273 6.03 1.82 -18.30
N SER A 274 7.04 1.37 -19.06
CA SER A 274 6.85 0.37 -20.11
C SER A 274 6.63 -1.03 -19.55
N TRP A 275 5.75 -1.79 -20.20
CA TRP A 275 5.56 -3.22 -19.97
C TRP A 275 6.58 -4.01 -20.80
N GLU A 276 7.86 -3.86 -20.45
CA GLU A 276 8.97 -4.51 -21.12
C GLU A 276 9.71 -5.45 -20.15
N ILE A 277 10.31 -6.51 -20.70
CA ILE A 277 11.14 -7.42 -19.92
C ILE A 277 12.44 -6.69 -19.59
N ASP A 278 12.70 -6.48 -18.31
CA ASP A 278 14.00 -6.05 -17.85
C ASP A 278 14.97 -7.26 -17.85
N PRO A 279 16.01 -7.26 -18.70
CA PRO A 279 16.96 -8.38 -18.78
C PRO A 279 17.79 -8.56 -17.51
N GLU A 280 17.90 -7.51 -16.68
CA GLU A 280 18.63 -7.52 -15.41
C GLU A 280 17.71 -7.79 -14.21
N ALA A 281 16.41 -8.02 -14.44
CA ALA A 281 15.48 -8.30 -13.36
C ALA A 281 15.85 -9.60 -12.63
N ALA A 282 16.00 -9.49 -11.30
CA ALA A 282 16.20 -10.65 -10.45
C ALA A 282 15.03 -11.64 -10.58
N THR A 283 15.35 -12.94 -10.60
CA THR A 283 14.31 -13.98 -10.65
C THR A 283 13.37 -13.85 -9.45
N PRO A 284 12.03 -13.78 -9.66
CA PRO A 284 11.08 -13.63 -8.57
C PRO A 284 11.25 -14.76 -7.55
N THR A 285 11.49 -14.40 -6.29
CA THR A 285 11.50 -15.36 -5.17
C THR A 285 10.06 -15.59 -4.74
N GLN A 286 9.58 -16.84 -4.81
CA GLN A 286 8.23 -17.18 -4.35
C GLN A 286 8.11 -16.88 -2.85
N SER A 287 7.19 -16.00 -2.47
CA SER A 287 6.87 -15.78 -1.06
C SER A 287 5.96 -16.90 -0.55
N VAL A 288 6.06 -17.22 0.74
CA VAL A 288 5.20 -18.23 1.41
C VAL A 288 3.72 -17.86 1.28
N HIS A 289 3.39 -16.57 1.12
CA HIS A 289 2.04 -16.07 0.88
C HIS A 289 1.55 -16.25 -0.57
N MET A 290 2.44 -16.36 -1.56
CA MET A 290 2.07 -16.70 -2.95
C MET A 290 1.76 -18.19 -3.12
N ALA A 291 2.39 -19.07 -2.33
CA ALA A 291 2.16 -20.51 -2.40
C ALA A 291 0.77 -20.95 -1.87
N ASN A 292 0.14 -20.12 -1.02
CA ASN A 292 -1.13 -20.42 -0.35
C ASN A 292 -2.35 -19.72 -0.97
N GLN A 293 -2.22 -19.05 -2.12
CA GLN A 293 -3.39 -18.55 -2.85
C GLN A 293 -4.06 -19.70 -3.62
N PRO A 294 -5.41 -19.79 -3.62
CA PRO A 294 -6.10 -20.77 -4.45
C PRO A 294 -5.77 -20.50 -5.92
N THR A 295 -5.15 -21.46 -6.59
CA THR A 295 -4.95 -21.44 -8.03
C THR A 295 -6.31 -21.53 -8.71
N GLN A 296 -6.77 -20.45 -9.34
CA GLN A 296 -7.81 -20.55 -10.36
C GLN A 296 -7.20 -21.27 -11.56
N MET A 297 -7.52 -22.56 -11.68
CA MET A 297 -7.19 -23.36 -12.86
C MET A 297 -7.85 -22.73 -14.09
N PRO A 298 -7.13 -22.52 -15.22
CA PRO A 298 -7.76 -22.05 -16.44
C PRO A 298 -8.77 -23.10 -16.92
N HIS A 299 -10.02 -22.67 -17.12
CA HIS A 299 -11.07 -23.49 -17.72
C HIS A 299 -10.63 -23.97 -19.10
N ALA A 300 -10.44 -25.29 -19.25
CA ALA A 300 -10.34 -25.93 -20.55
C ALA A 300 -11.70 -25.81 -21.29
N PRO A 301 -11.72 -25.64 -22.61
CA PRO A 301 -12.96 -25.57 -23.37
C PRO A 301 -13.70 -26.93 -23.32
N PRO A 302 -15.04 -26.95 -23.29
CA PRO A 302 -15.78 -28.18 -23.08
C PRO A 302 -15.74 -29.03 -24.35
N SER A 303 -15.01 -30.15 -24.31
CA SER A 303 -15.24 -31.28 -25.19
C SER A 303 -16.51 -32.00 -24.72
N GLY A 304 -17.58 -31.91 -25.51
CA GLY A 304 -18.87 -32.48 -25.17
C GLY A 304 -18.83 -34.00 -25.13
N VAL A 305 -19.27 -34.56 -24.01
CA VAL A 305 -20.13 -35.75 -23.89
C VAL A 305 -20.91 -35.57 -22.59
N GLY A 306 -22.24 -35.70 -22.64
CA GLY A 306 -23.13 -35.39 -21.53
C GLY A 306 -22.92 -36.30 -20.32
N THR A 307 -22.92 -35.70 -19.13
CA THR A 307 -23.08 -36.41 -17.86
C THR A 307 -23.98 -35.59 -16.95
N ALA A 308 -25.14 -36.16 -16.65
CA ALA A 308 -26.16 -35.61 -15.78
C ALA A 308 -25.64 -35.36 -14.34
N ALA A 309 -26.22 -34.37 -13.68
CA ALA A 309 -25.78 -33.91 -12.36
C ALA A 309 -26.09 -34.92 -11.22
N PRO A 310 -25.26 -34.97 -10.16
CA PRO A 310 -25.22 -36.09 -9.19
C PRO A 310 -26.37 -36.12 -8.18
N TRP A 311 -27.34 -35.20 -8.29
CA TRP A 311 -28.47 -35.09 -7.37
C TRP A 311 -29.75 -35.78 -7.87
N ALA A 312 -29.71 -36.37 -9.07
CA ALA A 312 -30.82 -37.13 -9.64
C ALA A 312 -30.79 -38.60 -9.20
N GLN A 313 -30.96 -38.88 -7.90
CA GLN A 313 -31.39 -40.20 -7.40
C GLN A 313 -31.80 -40.14 -5.92
N ALA A 314 -32.85 -39.37 -5.62
CA ALA A 314 -33.57 -39.47 -4.35
C ALA A 314 -34.75 -40.43 -4.51
N THR A 315 -34.58 -41.72 -4.18
CA THR A 315 -35.61 -42.63 -3.63
C THR A 315 -35.08 -44.05 -3.53
N ARG A 316 -34.76 -44.49 -2.30
CA ARG A 316 -35.04 -45.84 -1.75
C ARG A 316 -34.43 -45.98 -0.35
N MET A 317 -35.28 -45.88 0.67
CA MET A 317 -34.99 -46.28 2.04
C MET A 317 -35.06 -47.82 2.16
N PRO A 318 -34.26 -48.44 3.04
CA PRO A 318 -34.69 -49.62 3.78
C PRO A 318 -34.85 -49.31 5.28
N ALA A 319 -35.88 -49.92 5.89
CA ALA A 319 -36.33 -49.74 7.27
C ALA A 319 -35.39 -50.35 8.33
N PRO A 320 -35.44 -49.88 9.59
CA PRO A 320 -34.66 -50.45 10.71
C PRO A 320 -35.44 -51.54 11.47
N THR A 321 -34.73 -52.60 11.89
CA THR A 321 -35.16 -53.57 12.90
C THR A 321 -34.42 -53.29 14.22
N GLY A 322 -35.16 -53.01 15.30
CA GLY A 322 -34.63 -52.66 16.64
C GLY A 322 -34.10 -53.85 17.47
N PRO A 323 -34.10 -53.82 18.83
CA PRO A 323 -34.47 -52.73 19.76
C PRO A 323 -33.46 -52.48 20.92
N GLY A 324 -33.58 -51.33 21.62
CA GLY A 324 -33.13 -51.18 23.04
C GLY A 324 -32.32 -49.92 23.41
N ILE A 325 -32.95 -49.01 24.16
CA ILE A 325 -32.42 -47.82 24.89
C ILE A 325 -31.87 -48.30 26.28
N PRO A 326 -31.18 -47.57 27.22
CA PRO A 326 -30.71 -46.16 27.30
C PRO A 326 -29.29 -45.85 27.86
N TYR A 327 -28.91 -44.57 27.70
CA TYR A 327 -28.14 -43.64 28.59
C TYR A 327 -26.81 -44.07 29.25
N SER A 328 -25.78 -43.20 29.12
CA SER A 328 -25.15 -42.42 30.21
C SER A 328 -23.65 -42.13 30.03
N ARG A 329 -23.27 -40.93 30.49
CA ARG A 329 -21.97 -40.48 31.06
C ARG A 329 -20.88 -39.89 30.15
N MET A 330 -20.77 -38.56 30.25
CA MET A 330 -19.51 -37.81 30.32
C MET A 330 -18.54 -38.40 31.36
N PRO A 331 -17.24 -38.26 31.13
CA PRO A 331 -16.27 -38.01 32.20
C PRO A 331 -15.51 -36.66 32.06
N PRO A 332 -14.85 -36.19 33.13
CA PRO A 332 -14.57 -34.78 33.46
C PRO A 332 -13.13 -34.30 33.11
N PRO A 333 -12.78 -33.00 33.33
CA PRO A 333 -11.50 -32.42 32.94
C PRO A 333 -10.45 -32.33 34.08
N GLY A 334 -9.17 -32.37 33.67
CA GLY A 334 -7.99 -31.83 34.39
C GLY A 334 -6.97 -32.88 34.89
N PRO A 335 -5.72 -32.49 35.29
CA PRO A 335 -5.09 -31.17 35.27
C PRO A 335 -3.64 -31.14 34.70
N SER A 336 -3.04 -29.95 34.85
CA SER A 336 -1.77 -29.35 34.39
C SER A 336 -0.41 -29.97 34.81
N SER A 337 0.62 -29.62 34.01
CA SER A 337 2.01 -29.25 34.37
C SER A 337 3.11 -30.12 33.72
N GLY A 338 4.09 -29.48 33.08
CA GLY A 338 5.33 -30.13 32.62
C GLY A 338 6.14 -29.31 31.63
N SER A 339 7.16 -28.63 32.12
CA SER A 339 8.14 -27.80 31.40
C SER A 339 9.16 -28.57 30.55
N LEU A 340 9.69 -27.85 29.54
CA LEU A 340 11.04 -27.88 28.93
C LEU A 340 11.49 -29.12 28.10
N ALA A 341 11.76 -28.89 26.81
CA ALA A 341 13.09 -29.10 26.21
C ALA A 341 13.16 -28.59 24.75
N ARG A 342 14.23 -27.85 24.44
CA ARG A 342 14.75 -27.46 23.12
C ARG A 342 15.37 -28.67 22.40
N PRO A 343 15.53 -28.60 21.07
CA PRO A 343 16.86 -28.87 20.51
C PRO A 343 17.39 -27.75 19.60
N HIS A 344 18.72 -27.73 19.53
CA HIS A 344 19.60 -26.77 18.86
C HIS A 344 19.68 -26.92 17.33
N GLN A 345 19.79 -25.75 16.68
CA GLN A 345 20.66 -25.34 15.56
C GLN A 345 21.29 -26.37 14.61
N GLY A 346 21.13 -26.10 13.31
CA GLY A 346 22.08 -26.46 12.25
C GLY A 346 22.07 -25.46 11.09
N GLY A 347 23.23 -24.83 10.84
CA GLY A 347 23.73 -24.38 9.52
C GLY A 347 23.04 -23.20 8.81
N ALA A 348 23.67 -22.02 8.84
CA ALA A 348 23.38 -20.91 7.92
C ALA A 348 24.30 -20.94 6.69
N PRO A 349 23.81 -20.69 5.46
CA PRO A 349 24.65 -20.18 4.39
C PRO A 349 24.61 -18.64 4.37
N LYS A 350 25.79 -18.06 4.10
CA LYS A 350 26.06 -16.63 3.96
C LYS A 350 25.18 -16.03 2.86
N SER A 351 24.50 -14.90 3.13
CA SER A 351 23.83 -14.12 2.08
C SER A 351 24.80 -13.13 1.47
N GLU A 352 25.12 -13.31 0.19
CA GLU A 352 25.77 -12.32 -0.65
C GLU A 352 24.87 -11.08 -0.80
N SER A 353 25.49 -9.90 -0.72
CA SER A 353 24.86 -8.61 -0.97
C SER A 353 24.95 -8.26 -2.44
N THR A 354 23.82 -8.18 -3.14
CA THR A 354 23.75 -7.65 -4.50
C THR A 354 23.31 -6.19 -4.46
N SER A 355 24.27 -5.29 -4.63
CA SER A 355 24.06 -3.88 -4.96
C SER A 355 23.75 -3.77 -6.45
N GLY A 356 22.46 -3.73 -6.80
CA GLY A 356 22.00 -3.44 -8.17
C GLY A 356 21.97 -1.93 -8.40
N GLN A 357 22.85 -1.44 -9.26
CA GLN A 357 22.87 -0.07 -9.76
C GLN A 357 21.68 0.12 -10.71
N ILE A 358 20.71 0.96 -10.33
CA ILE A 358 19.58 1.32 -11.20
C ILE A 358 20.12 2.18 -12.34
N THR A 359 20.21 1.61 -13.54
CA THR A 359 20.49 2.36 -14.78
C THR A 359 19.18 2.95 -15.29
N MET A 360 19.11 4.28 -15.37
CA MET A 360 17.93 4.99 -15.91
C MET A 360 17.79 4.76 -17.42
N THR A 361 16.79 4.00 -17.83
CA THR A 361 16.39 3.92 -19.24
C THR A 361 15.67 5.20 -19.63
N LYS A 362 16.29 6.02 -20.50
CA LYS A 362 15.68 7.23 -21.07
C LYS A 362 14.60 6.85 -22.08
N ALA A 363 13.48 7.57 -22.08
CA ALA A 363 12.41 7.39 -23.06
C ALA A 363 12.90 7.72 -24.50
N PRO A 364 12.41 7.03 -25.55
CA PRO A 364 12.96 7.12 -26.92
C PRO A 364 12.92 8.52 -27.55
N TRP A 365 12.07 9.41 -27.05
CA TRP A 365 11.89 10.78 -27.53
C TRP A 365 12.70 11.83 -26.75
N ALA A 366 13.38 11.44 -25.65
CA ALA A 366 14.24 12.32 -24.89
C ALA A 366 15.63 12.41 -25.53
N ARG A 367 15.77 13.21 -26.59
CA ARG A 367 17.09 13.62 -27.10
C ARG A 367 17.58 14.83 -26.31
N ASP A 368 18.85 14.80 -25.93
CA ASP A 368 19.53 15.82 -25.14
C ASP A 368 19.46 17.19 -25.86
N GLY A 369 18.98 18.19 -25.14
CA GLY A 369 18.99 19.61 -25.48
C GLY A 369 19.47 20.41 -24.29
#